data_AF-A0A2P7QVU1-F1
#
_entry.id   AF-A0A2P7QVU1-F1
#
_cell.length_a   1.000
_cell.length_b   1.000
_cell.length_c   1.000
_cell.angle_alpha   90.00
_cell.angle_beta   90.00
_cell.angle_gamma   90.00
#
_symmetry.space_group_name_H-M   'P 1'
#
loop_
_entity.id
_entity.type
_entity.pdbx_description
1 polymer ?
#
loop_
_entity_poly.entity_id
_entity_poly.type
_entity_poly.pdbx_seq_one_letter_code
_entity_poly.pdbx_strand_id
1 'polypeptide(L)'
;MIERPEGYRATGIGDVAAHVPLGTLLDPDWPDYGRSRFEDVASAENYVAFARAFAAAGGRIARLRAGATGQLLADHDTFSARVVASRGTVWTGRGDEARALFPDYGSLRSDEAPNENAGASALLLTYGPFRYFAGSDLTDWADAGTRPWMNALLPAATASGPVHVATLPHHGMFDASSAATVRALAARDWICSVWHAAHPSMDVLERAMNARLYPGPRDVYATAIHPATDLAMHRLVARLASRDGHILCRVSDRGRAYRMIVTDNRDEEDRVLLVGPLRASATIHRHAR
;
A
#
# COMPACT_ATOMS: atom_id res chain seq x y z
N MET A 1 25.26 -0.49 10.27
CA MET A 1 24.40 0.70 10.12
C MET A 1 25.25 1.92 10.44
N ILE A 2 25.21 2.95 9.60
CA ILE A 2 25.99 4.18 9.79
C ILE A 2 25.17 5.14 10.65
N GLU A 3 25.69 5.50 11.82
CA GLU A 3 25.13 6.57 12.65
C GLU A 3 25.49 7.93 12.04
N ARG A 4 24.49 8.82 11.97
CA ARG A 4 24.63 10.15 11.40
C ARG A 4 24.80 11.18 12.51
N PRO A 5 25.62 12.24 12.31
CA PRO A 5 25.82 13.30 13.31
C PRO A 5 24.53 13.94 13.81
N GLU A 6 23.48 13.89 13.00
CA GLU A 6 22.15 14.44 13.28
C GLU A 6 21.29 13.54 14.19
N GLY A 7 21.85 12.45 14.73
CA GLY A 7 21.22 11.63 15.77
C GLY A 7 20.29 10.53 15.28
N TYR A 8 20.42 10.12 14.02
CA TYR A 8 19.69 8.98 13.44
C TYR A 8 20.64 8.01 12.74
N ARG A 9 20.21 6.76 12.55
CA ARG A 9 20.90 5.73 11.75
C ARG A 9 20.38 5.78 10.33
N ALA A 10 21.29 5.77 9.35
CA ALA A 10 20.94 5.69 7.94
C ALA A 10 20.36 4.30 7.61
N THR A 11 19.04 4.21 7.69
CA THR A 11 18.22 3.06 7.31
C THR A 11 16.91 3.55 6.70
N GLY A 12 16.22 2.68 5.94
CA GLY A 12 14.94 3.00 5.33
C GLY A 12 14.99 4.31 4.54
N ILE A 13 14.03 5.20 4.78
CA ILE A 13 13.95 6.49 4.08
C ILE A 13 15.13 7.43 4.36
N GLY A 14 15.77 7.32 5.53
CA GLY A 14 16.93 8.13 5.87
C GLY A 14 18.18 7.74 5.09
N ASP A 15 18.27 6.48 4.68
CA ASP A 15 19.30 5.98 3.76
C ASP A 15 18.98 6.41 2.32
N VAL A 16 17.72 6.25 1.89
CA VAL A 16 17.27 6.76 0.57
C VAL A 16 17.57 8.24 0.41
N ALA A 17 17.34 9.07 1.43
CA ALA A 17 17.62 10.50 1.41
C ALA A 17 19.11 10.84 1.23
N ALA A 18 20.01 9.92 1.58
CA ALA A 18 21.45 10.10 1.38
C ALA A 18 21.87 9.85 -0.09
N HIS A 19 21.04 9.14 -0.86
CA HIS A 19 21.31 8.78 -2.25
C HIS A 19 20.41 9.51 -3.25
N VAL A 20 19.20 9.90 -2.84
CA VAL A 20 18.17 10.50 -3.68
C VAL A 20 17.66 11.78 -3.02
N PRO A 21 17.78 12.95 -3.66
CA PRO A 21 17.25 14.20 -3.12
C PRO A 21 15.75 14.11 -2.87
N LEU A 22 15.34 14.29 -1.62
CA LEU A 22 13.93 14.34 -1.24
C LEU A 22 13.40 15.76 -1.33
N GLY A 23 12.48 16.01 -2.27
CA GLY A 23 11.79 17.29 -2.35
C GLY A 23 10.79 17.49 -1.21
N THR A 24 10.09 16.43 -0.78
CA THR A 24 9.09 16.48 0.30
C THR A 24 8.94 15.14 0.97
N LEU A 25 8.92 15.15 2.31
CA LEU A 25 8.54 14.01 3.11
C LEU A 25 7.04 14.11 3.45
N LEU A 26 6.31 13.05 3.16
CA LEU A 26 4.92 12.91 3.55
C LEU A 26 4.84 11.98 4.75
N ASP A 27 4.36 12.53 5.86
CA ASP A 27 4.39 11.86 7.15
C ASP A 27 3.01 12.02 7.80
N PRO A 28 2.28 10.94 8.09
CA PRO A 28 0.94 11.06 8.64
C PRO A 28 0.89 11.65 10.07
N ASP A 29 1.99 11.63 10.81
CA ASP A 29 2.06 12.10 12.20
C ASP A 29 2.78 13.43 12.38
N TRP A 30 3.44 13.95 11.35
CA TRP A 30 4.12 15.24 11.44
C TRP A 30 3.17 16.39 11.82
N PRO A 31 3.53 17.31 12.74
CA PRO A 31 4.73 17.33 13.56
C PRO A 31 4.54 16.73 14.96
N ASP A 32 3.38 16.14 15.25
CA ASP A 32 2.94 15.83 16.61
C ASP A 32 3.64 14.57 17.15
N TYR A 33 3.65 13.49 16.34
CA TYR A 33 4.09 12.15 16.74
C TYR A 33 3.41 11.62 18.03
N GLY A 34 3.65 10.35 18.38
CA GLY A 34 3.20 9.76 19.65
C GLY A 34 1.72 9.35 19.74
N ARG A 35 0.93 9.47 18.67
CA ARG A 35 -0.48 9.02 18.65
C ARG A 35 -0.62 7.51 18.41
N SER A 36 0.29 6.92 17.67
CA SER A 36 0.26 5.49 17.33
C SER A 36 1.23 4.70 18.18
N ARG A 37 0.83 3.47 18.52
CA ARG A 37 1.73 2.47 19.11
C ARG A 37 2.45 1.76 17.98
N PHE A 38 3.76 1.99 17.90
CA PHE A 38 4.62 1.30 16.95
C PHE A 38 5.07 -0.03 17.55
N GLU A 39 5.08 -1.08 16.73
CA GLU A 39 5.55 -2.40 17.17
C GLU A 39 7.07 -2.37 17.40
N ASP A 40 7.80 -1.73 16.48
CA ASP A 40 9.24 -1.45 16.61
C ASP A 40 9.47 0.02 17.00
N VAL A 41 9.49 0.25 18.32
CA VAL A 41 9.73 1.58 18.90
C VAL A 41 11.09 2.16 18.47
N ALA A 42 12.13 1.34 18.39
CA ALA A 42 13.47 1.83 18.04
C ALA A 42 13.53 2.30 16.57
N SER A 43 12.91 1.56 15.66
CA SER A 43 12.79 1.98 14.26
C SER A 43 11.94 3.24 14.10
N ALA A 44 10.84 3.35 14.86
CA ALA A 44 9.99 4.54 14.85
C ALA A 44 10.72 5.78 15.38
N GLU A 45 11.43 5.67 16.51
CA GLU A 45 12.24 6.74 17.08
C GLU A 45 13.34 7.19 16.10
N ASN A 46 13.99 6.24 15.43
CA ASN A 46 14.98 6.52 14.40
C ASN A 46 14.40 7.30 13.21
N TYR A 47 13.21 6.93 12.74
CA TYR A 47 12.49 7.66 11.69
C TYR A 47 12.14 9.08 12.13
N VAL A 48 11.62 9.25 13.36
CA VAL A 48 11.29 10.58 13.89
C VAL A 48 12.53 11.46 13.99
N ALA A 49 13.66 10.91 14.47
CA ALA A 49 14.93 11.62 14.50
C ALA A 49 15.36 12.08 13.09
N PHE A 50 15.28 11.20 12.10
CA PHE A 50 15.52 11.55 10.69
C PHE A 50 14.59 12.67 10.20
N ALA A 51 13.28 12.56 10.43
CA ALA A 51 12.31 13.56 9.97
C ALA A 51 12.57 14.93 10.60
N ARG A 52 12.90 14.97 11.90
CA ARG A 52 13.28 16.21 12.60
C ARG A 52 14.57 16.81 12.02
N ALA A 53 15.59 15.99 11.77
CA ALA A 53 16.84 16.42 11.15
C ALA A 53 16.62 16.96 9.73
N PHE A 54 15.81 16.26 8.92
CA PHE A 54 15.46 16.69 7.57
C PHE A 54 14.75 18.05 7.58
N ALA A 55 13.78 18.26 8.48
CA ALA A 55 13.12 19.55 8.64
C ALA A 55 14.09 20.66 9.10
N ALA A 56 14.98 20.37 10.06
CA ALA A 56 15.99 21.32 10.54
C ALA A 56 16.97 21.74 9.44
N ALA A 57 17.26 20.86 8.49
CA ALA A 57 18.06 21.14 7.30
C ALA A 57 17.28 21.90 6.19
N GLY A 58 16.05 22.34 6.46
CA GLY A 58 15.20 23.06 5.51
C GLY A 58 14.36 22.16 4.58
N GLY A 59 14.35 20.85 4.82
CA GLY A 59 13.50 19.91 4.12
C GLY A 59 12.01 20.16 4.37
N ARG A 60 11.18 19.98 3.34
CA ARG A 60 9.73 20.17 3.45
C ARG A 60 9.05 18.89 3.93
N ILE A 61 8.31 18.97 5.03
CA ILE A 61 7.48 17.86 5.53
C ILE A 61 6.01 18.28 5.54
N ALA A 62 5.12 17.42 5.07
CA ALA A 62 3.68 17.66 5.09
C ALA A 62 2.91 16.47 5.64
N ARG A 63 1.88 16.77 6.45
CA ARG A 63 1.00 15.74 7.00
C ARG A 63 0.13 15.10 5.93
N LEU A 64 0.12 13.77 5.79
CA LEU A 64 -0.81 13.06 4.91
C LEU A 64 -2.26 13.25 5.37
N ARG A 65 -3.12 13.74 4.47
CA ARG A 65 -4.55 13.95 4.72
C ARG A 65 -5.38 13.10 3.77
N ALA A 66 -6.14 12.16 4.33
CA ALA A 66 -7.11 11.40 3.55
C ALA A 66 -8.05 12.34 2.78
N GLY A 67 -8.34 11.99 1.53
CA GLY A 67 -9.07 12.82 0.59
C GLY A 67 -8.18 13.69 -0.30
N ALA A 68 -6.98 14.12 0.11
CA ALA A 68 -6.23 15.09 -0.68
C ALA A 68 -5.54 14.49 -1.92
N THR A 69 -5.46 15.26 -3.03
CA THR A 69 -4.66 14.94 -4.24
C THR A 69 -3.37 15.76 -4.35
N GLY A 70 -3.43 17.06 -4.04
CA GLY A 70 -2.30 17.98 -4.25
C GLY A 70 -1.13 17.89 -3.26
N GLN A 71 -1.05 16.85 -2.43
CA GLN A 71 0.04 16.71 -1.45
C GLN A 71 1.27 16.00 -2.01
N LEU A 72 1.04 15.07 -2.94
CA LEU A 72 2.06 14.16 -3.46
C LEU A 72 2.79 14.77 -4.66
N LEU A 73 2.03 15.35 -5.57
CA LEU A 73 2.51 16.00 -6.79
C LEU A 73 1.61 17.19 -7.09
N ALA A 74 2.11 18.15 -7.87
CA ALA A 74 1.22 19.10 -8.53
C ALA A 74 0.30 18.28 -9.44
N ASP A 75 -1.01 18.42 -9.28
CA ASP A 75 -1.99 17.75 -10.14
C ASP A 75 -1.67 18.11 -11.60
N HIS A 76 -1.39 17.08 -12.39
CA HIS A 76 -1.21 17.21 -13.84
C HIS A 76 -2.49 16.68 -14.48
N ASP A 77 -2.93 17.26 -15.61
CA ASP A 77 -4.20 16.93 -16.27
C ASP A 77 -4.46 15.42 -16.47
N THR A 78 -3.37 14.65 -16.53
CA THR A 78 -3.41 13.21 -16.75
C THR A 78 -3.03 12.38 -15.53
N PHE A 79 -2.35 12.92 -14.52
CA PHE A 79 -1.87 12.14 -13.38
C PHE A 79 -2.31 12.76 -12.06
N SER A 80 -2.88 11.93 -11.18
CA SER A 80 -3.15 12.32 -9.80
C SER A 80 -2.80 11.20 -8.83
N ALA A 81 -2.45 11.60 -7.61
CA ALA A 81 -2.20 10.68 -6.52
C ALA A 81 -3.03 11.12 -5.32
N ARG A 82 -4.06 10.34 -4.98
CA ARG A 82 -4.98 10.64 -3.88
C ARG A 82 -4.61 9.82 -2.65
N VAL A 83 -4.55 10.48 -1.50
CA VAL A 83 -4.53 9.78 -0.21
C VAL A 83 -5.94 9.26 0.07
N VAL A 84 -6.12 7.95 0.10
CA VAL A 84 -7.44 7.33 0.31
C VAL A 84 -7.68 7.04 1.78
N ALA A 85 -6.65 6.65 2.51
CA ALA A 85 -6.70 6.44 3.95
C ALA A 85 -5.41 6.92 4.59
N SER A 86 -5.50 7.42 5.83
CA SER A 86 -4.35 7.74 6.68
C SER A 86 -4.84 7.90 8.11
N ARG A 87 -4.17 7.23 9.07
CA ARG A 87 -4.42 7.36 10.53
C ARG A 87 -5.90 7.27 10.91
N GLY A 88 -6.57 6.26 10.37
CA GLY A 88 -7.98 5.99 10.66
C GLY A 88 -8.96 6.99 10.05
N THR A 89 -8.52 7.86 9.14
CA THR A 89 -9.41 8.70 8.32
C THR A 89 -9.45 8.15 6.90
N VAL A 90 -10.63 8.07 6.29
CA VAL A 90 -10.83 7.48 4.96
C VAL A 90 -11.63 8.41 4.05
N TRP A 91 -11.18 8.57 2.81
CA TRP A 91 -11.87 9.29 1.74
C TRP A 91 -13.25 8.69 1.46
N THR A 92 -14.27 9.54 1.27
CA THR A 92 -15.65 9.08 1.05
C THR A 92 -15.93 8.65 -0.39
N GLY A 93 -15.02 8.96 -1.31
CA GLY A 93 -15.23 8.77 -2.75
C GLY A 93 -15.77 10.01 -3.47
N ARG A 94 -16.07 11.10 -2.74
CA ARG A 94 -16.61 12.38 -3.27
C ARG A 94 -15.68 13.54 -2.94
N GLY A 95 -15.35 14.35 -3.96
CA GLY A 95 -14.45 15.49 -3.80
C GLY A 95 -13.21 15.12 -2.99
N ASP A 96 -12.86 15.96 -2.03
CA ASP A 96 -11.80 15.70 -1.04
C ASP A 96 -12.37 15.34 0.35
N GLU A 97 -13.66 15.00 0.42
CA GLU A 97 -14.32 14.64 1.69
C GLU A 97 -13.72 13.35 2.27
N ALA A 98 -13.41 13.38 3.56
CA ALA A 98 -12.96 12.20 4.30
C ALA A 98 -13.70 12.10 5.64
N ARG A 99 -13.77 10.88 6.19
CA ARG A 99 -14.42 10.58 7.47
C ARG A 99 -13.47 9.86 8.40
N ALA A 100 -13.51 10.21 9.68
CA ALA A 100 -12.82 9.46 10.72
C ALA A 100 -13.54 8.11 10.95
N LEU A 101 -12.75 7.06 11.15
CA LEU A 101 -13.19 5.74 11.58
C LEU A 101 -12.88 5.54 13.05
N PHE A 102 -11.66 5.90 13.45
CA PHE A 102 -11.20 5.69 14.82
C PHE A 102 -12.02 6.53 15.80
N PRO A 103 -12.39 5.97 16.96
CA PRO A 103 -12.85 6.74 18.09
C PRO A 103 -11.80 7.78 18.52
N ASP A 104 -12.22 8.71 19.37
CA ASP A 104 -11.24 9.55 20.05
C ASP A 104 -10.28 8.65 20.86
N TYR A 105 -8.97 8.83 20.67
CA TYR A 105 -7.95 8.07 21.39
C TYR A 105 -8.08 8.25 22.91
N GLY A 106 -8.54 9.42 23.37
CA GLY A 106 -8.78 9.67 24.80
C GLY A 106 -9.94 8.84 25.40
N SER A 107 -10.81 8.29 24.54
CA SER A 107 -11.91 7.42 24.95
C SER A 107 -11.56 5.93 24.95
N LEU A 108 -10.42 5.55 24.38
CA LEU A 108 -9.97 4.16 24.28
C LEU A 108 -9.14 3.77 25.49
N ARG A 109 -9.29 2.52 25.93
CA ARG A 109 -8.30 1.93 26.84
C ARG A 109 -6.97 1.75 26.12
N SER A 110 -5.90 1.66 26.89
CA SER A 110 -4.54 1.50 26.38
C SER A 110 -4.36 0.21 25.53
N ASP A 111 -5.08 -0.86 25.87
CA ASP A 111 -5.12 -2.14 25.16
C ASP A 111 -6.08 -2.15 23.96
N GLU A 112 -6.93 -1.13 23.83
CA GLU A 112 -7.88 -0.98 22.72
C GLU A 112 -7.34 -0.10 21.59
N ALA A 113 -6.29 0.68 21.84
CA ALA A 113 -5.71 1.59 20.85
C ALA A 113 -5.39 0.85 19.53
N PRO A 114 -5.69 1.46 18.36
CA PRO A 114 -5.38 0.85 17.08
C PRO A 114 -3.87 0.60 16.94
N ASN A 115 -3.52 -0.55 16.38
CA ASN A 115 -2.14 -0.83 16.00
C ASN A 115 -1.70 0.06 14.82
N GLU A 116 -0.40 0.09 14.55
CA GLU A 116 0.17 0.91 13.47
C GLU A 116 -0.44 0.59 12.09
N ASN A 117 -0.72 -0.69 11.82
CA ASN A 117 -1.25 -1.19 10.56
C ASN A 117 -2.68 -0.67 10.28
N ALA A 118 -3.56 -0.65 11.28
CA ALA A 118 -4.88 -0.03 11.15
C ALA A 118 -4.77 1.47 10.80
N GLY A 119 -3.68 2.12 11.23
CA GLY A 119 -3.37 3.52 10.96
C GLY A 119 -2.57 3.78 9.67
N ALA A 120 -2.24 2.76 8.89
CA ALA A 120 -1.43 2.89 7.69
C ALA A 120 -2.08 3.81 6.64
N SER A 121 -1.26 4.28 5.69
CA SER A 121 -1.73 5.12 4.59
C SER A 121 -1.98 4.31 3.33
N ALA A 122 -3.04 4.65 2.59
CA ALA A 122 -3.33 4.07 1.28
C ALA A 122 -3.42 5.16 0.22
N LEU A 123 -2.94 4.86 -0.99
CA LEU A 123 -2.93 5.76 -2.14
C LEU A 123 -3.72 5.17 -3.31
N LEU A 124 -4.43 6.04 -4.02
CA LEU A 124 -4.99 5.77 -5.34
C LEU A 124 -4.27 6.65 -6.35
N LEU A 125 -3.51 6.02 -7.24
CA LEU A 125 -2.86 6.70 -8.36
C LEU A 125 -3.73 6.56 -9.60
N THR A 126 -3.88 7.64 -10.35
CA THR A 126 -4.48 7.60 -11.69
C THR A 126 -3.53 8.19 -12.70
N TYR A 127 -3.48 7.58 -13.88
CA TYR A 127 -2.83 8.14 -15.05
C TYR A 127 -3.77 7.92 -16.24
N GLY A 128 -4.40 8.96 -16.77
CA GLY A 128 -5.50 8.83 -17.73
C GLY A 128 -6.57 7.86 -17.21
N PRO A 129 -6.96 6.81 -17.96
CA PRO A 129 -7.90 5.80 -17.48
C PRO A 129 -7.27 4.77 -16.53
N PHE A 130 -5.93 4.64 -16.48
CA PHE A 130 -5.25 3.71 -15.59
C PHE A 130 -5.42 4.10 -14.12
N ARG A 131 -5.54 3.08 -13.26
CA ARG A 131 -5.80 3.21 -11.82
C ARG A 131 -4.96 2.18 -11.07
N TYR A 132 -4.24 2.62 -10.04
CA TYR A 132 -3.41 1.78 -9.17
C TYR A 132 -3.76 2.03 -7.71
N PHE A 133 -4.06 0.98 -6.94
CA PHE A 133 -4.28 1.07 -5.50
C PHE A 133 -3.06 0.53 -4.73
N ALA A 134 -2.45 1.39 -3.92
CA ALA A 134 -1.39 1.01 -2.98
C ALA A 134 -1.95 1.07 -1.56
N GLY A 135 -2.07 -0.08 -0.90
CA GLY A 135 -2.71 -0.17 0.41
C GLY A 135 -1.76 -0.20 1.62
N SER A 136 -0.44 -0.20 1.40
CA SER A 136 0.57 -0.36 2.47
C SER A 136 0.21 -1.53 3.39
N ASP A 137 0.31 -1.38 4.70
CA ASP A 137 -0.11 -2.38 5.69
C ASP A 137 -1.51 -2.16 6.25
N LEU A 138 -2.37 -1.45 5.51
CA LEU A 138 -3.74 -1.19 5.93
C LEU A 138 -4.54 -2.49 6.05
N THR A 139 -5.26 -2.66 7.16
CA THR A 139 -6.02 -3.88 7.46
C THR A 139 -7.52 -3.67 7.27
N ASP A 140 -8.24 -4.77 6.98
CA ASP A 140 -9.71 -4.81 7.09
C ASP A 140 -10.20 -5.62 8.31
N TRP A 141 -9.27 -5.86 9.25
CA TRP A 141 -9.54 -6.43 10.55
C TRP A 141 -10.54 -5.59 11.35
N ALA A 142 -11.54 -6.27 11.91
CA ALA A 142 -12.57 -5.67 12.75
C ALA A 142 -12.65 -6.33 14.14
N ASP A 143 -11.63 -7.11 14.51
CA ASP A 143 -11.56 -7.91 15.74
C ASP A 143 -12.82 -8.73 16.00
N ALA A 144 -13.04 -9.73 15.13
CA ALA A 144 -14.26 -10.54 15.10
C ALA A 144 -15.57 -9.72 15.04
N GLY A 145 -15.51 -8.47 14.58
CA GLY A 145 -16.66 -7.56 14.47
C GLY A 145 -16.91 -6.71 15.72
N THR A 146 -16.14 -6.87 16.79
CA THR A 146 -16.28 -6.09 18.03
C THR A 146 -15.73 -4.66 17.89
N ARG A 147 -14.79 -4.45 16.96
CA ARG A 147 -14.14 -3.16 16.69
C ARG A 147 -14.17 -2.84 15.20
N PRO A 148 -15.36 -2.60 14.61
CA PRO A 148 -15.51 -2.35 13.17
C PRO A 148 -14.76 -1.10 12.68
N TRP A 149 -14.45 -0.17 13.58
CA TRP A 149 -13.68 1.03 13.29
C TRP A 149 -12.19 0.78 12.99
N MET A 150 -11.65 -0.40 13.30
CA MET A 150 -10.29 -0.78 12.90
C MET A 150 -10.19 -1.15 11.41
N ASN A 151 -11.32 -1.45 10.76
CA ASN A 151 -11.36 -1.77 9.35
C ASN A 151 -11.30 -0.50 8.50
N ALA A 152 -10.09 -0.09 8.14
CA ALA A 152 -9.86 1.04 7.26
C ALA A 152 -9.71 0.63 5.78
N LEU A 153 -9.22 -0.58 5.52
CA LEU A 153 -8.96 -1.06 4.16
C LEU A 153 -10.23 -1.24 3.35
N LEU A 154 -11.29 -1.86 3.88
CA LEU A 154 -12.51 -2.09 3.10
C LEU A 154 -13.21 -0.77 2.70
N PRO A 155 -13.39 0.23 3.61
CA PRO A 155 -13.85 1.55 3.23
C PRO A 155 -12.98 2.23 2.16
N ALA A 156 -11.64 2.14 2.29
CA ALA A 156 -10.70 2.73 1.33
C ALA A 156 -10.80 2.06 -0.05
N ALA A 157 -10.85 0.74 -0.08
CA ALA A 157 -11.06 -0.06 -1.29
C ALA A 157 -12.41 0.27 -1.95
N THR A 158 -13.47 0.40 -1.14
CA THR A 158 -14.81 0.74 -1.63
C THR A 158 -14.87 2.14 -2.24
N ALA A 159 -14.27 3.13 -1.59
CA ALA A 159 -14.18 4.50 -2.10
C ALA A 159 -13.33 4.58 -3.37
N SER A 160 -12.27 3.76 -3.45
CA SER A 160 -11.45 3.62 -4.64
C SER A 160 -12.21 2.97 -5.79
N GLY A 161 -13.01 1.94 -5.51
CA GLY A 161 -13.66 1.13 -6.54
C GLY A 161 -12.66 0.35 -7.38
N PRO A 162 -13.07 -0.16 -8.57
CA PRO A 162 -12.20 -1.05 -9.31
C PRO A 162 -10.94 -0.34 -9.84
N VAL A 163 -9.84 -1.09 -9.92
CA VAL A 163 -8.53 -0.62 -10.37
C VAL A 163 -7.89 -1.61 -11.33
N HIS A 164 -6.84 -1.19 -12.03
CA HIS A 164 -6.10 -2.07 -12.94
C HIS A 164 -5.09 -2.92 -12.16
N VAL A 165 -4.39 -2.27 -11.24
CA VAL A 165 -3.37 -2.90 -10.40
C VAL A 165 -3.64 -2.54 -8.94
N ALA A 166 -3.48 -3.51 -8.05
CA ALA A 166 -3.56 -3.29 -6.61
C ALA A 166 -2.44 -4.03 -5.89
N THR A 167 -1.92 -3.45 -4.81
CA THR A 167 -1.12 -4.21 -3.85
C THR A 167 -2.05 -5.05 -2.96
N LEU A 168 -1.65 -6.26 -2.59
CA LEU A 168 -2.18 -6.95 -1.42
C LEU A 168 -1.58 -6.31 -0.17
N PRO A 169 -2.36 -5.57 0.63
CA PRO A 169 -1.84 -4.86 1.80
C PRO A 169 -1.34 -5.82 2.86
N HIS A 170 -0.48 -5.31 3.76
CA HIS A 170 0.06 -6.03 4.90
C HIS A 170 0.70 -7.35 4.46
N HIS A 171 1.50 -7.31 3.40
CA HIS A 171 2.14 -8.48 2.80
C HIS A 171 1.19 -9.63 2.41
N GLY A 172 -0.11 -9.34 2.23
CA GLY A 172 -1.14 -10.36 2.03
C GLY A 172 -1.46 -11.19 3.28
N MET A 173 -1.34 -10.59 4.47
CA MET A 173 -1.68 -11.22 5.75
C MET A 173 -3.18 -11.40 5.96
N PHE A 174 -3.55 -12.40 6.77
CA PHE A 174 -4.91 -12.87 7.04
C PHE A 174 -5.91 -11.78 7.49
N ASP A 175 -5.42 -10.68 8.04
CA ASP A 175 -6.16 -9.54 8.59
C ASP A 175 -6.35 -8.38 7.59
N ALA A 176 -5.85 -8.57 6.36
CA ALA A 176 -6.06 -7.68 5.22
C ALA A 176 -6.98 -8.33 4.18
N SER A 177 -7.15 -7.67 3.03
CA SER A 177 -7.77 -8.17 1.79
C SER A 177 -8.83 -9.27 1.93
N SER A 178 -9.88 -9.00 2.69
CA SER A 178 -11.11 -9.77 2.74
C SER A 178 -11.75 -9.93 1.35
N ALA A 179 -12.69 -10.86 1.23
CA ALA A 179 -13.43 -11.07 0.00
C ALA A 179 -14.16 -9.80 -0.49
N ALA A 180 -14.60 -8.94 0.44
CA ALA A 180 -15.24 -7.67 0.12
C ALA A 180 -14.24 -6.66 -0.43
N THR A 181 -13.04 -6.57 0.15
CA THR A 181 -11.94 -5.73 -0.32
C THR A 181 -11.50 -6.13 -1.72
N VAL A 182 -11.25 -7.43 -1.93
CA VAL A 182 -10.88 -7.98 -3.25
C VAL A 182 -11.95 -7.71 -4.29
N ARG A 183 -13.24 -7.85 -3.94
CA ARG A 183 -14.37 -7.53 -4.83
C ARG A 183 -14.46 -6.04 -5.14
N ALA A 184 -14.19 -5.16 -4.17
CA ALA A 184 -14.27 -3.71 -4.36
C ALA A 184 -13.20 -3.19 -5.33
N LEU A 185 -11.97 -3.70 -5.20
CA LEU A 185 -10.84 -3.32 -6.06
C LEU A 185 -10.84 -4.06 -7.40
N ALA A 186 -11.33 -5.30 -7.44
CA ALA A 186 -11.45 -6.15 -8.64
C ALA A 186 -10.24 -6.04 -9.60
N ALA A 187 -9.02 -6.01 -9.04
CA ALA A 187 -7.83 -5.69 -9.82
C ALA A 187 -7.46 -6.81 -10.80
N ARG A 188 -7.01 -6.43 -11.98
CA ARG A 188 -6.53 -7.39 -13.00
C ARG A 188 -5.17 -7.98 -12.65
N ASP A 189 -4.29 -7.20 -12.03
CA ASP A 189 -2.99 -7.64 -11.55
C ASP A 189 -2.81 -7.23 -10.07
N TRP A 190 -2.42 -8.19 -9.24
CA TRP A 190 -2.15 -8.00 -7.82
C TRP A 190 -0.65 -8.11 -7.56
N ILE A 191 -0.11 -7.21 -6.74
CA ILE A 191 1.29 -7.22 -6.30
C ILE A 191 1.33 -7.54 -4.81
N CYS A 192 2.14 -8.51 -4.41
CA CYS A 192 2.29 -8.91 -3.02
C CYS A 192 3.77 -8.78 -2.62
N SER A 193 4.07 -7.79 -1.78
CA SER A 193 5.40 -7.63 -1.21
C SER A 193 5.58 -8.65 -0.09
N VAL A 194 6.30 -9.73 -0.35
CA VAL A 194 6.48 -10.86 0.56
C VAL A 194 7.96 -11.17 0.74
N TRP A 195 8.32 -11.61 1.93
CA TRP A 195 9.71 -11.86 2.33
C TRP A 195 9.84 -12.84 3.52
N HIS A 196 8.71 -13.27 4.11
CA HIS A 196 8.67 -14.08 5.32
C HIS A 196 7.81 -15.33 5.10
N ALA A 197 8.04 -16.40 5.88
CA ALA A 197 7.35 -17.68 5.74
C ALA A 197 5.82 -17.61 5.94
N ALA A 198 5.34 -16.60 6.65
CA ALA A 198 3.91 -16.33 6.84
C ALA A 198 3.26 -15.55 5.67
N HIS A 199 4.06 -15.06 4.71
CA HIS A 199 3.60 -14.18 3.63
C HIS A 199 3.56 -14.91 2.27
N PRO A 200 2.47 -14.79 1.50
CA PRO A 200 1.15 -14.31 1.91
C PRO A 200 0.41 -15.38 2.73
N SER A 201 -0.65 -14.97 3.45
CA SER A 201 -1.58 -15.93 4.06
C SER A 201 -2.38 -16.68 2.99
N MET A 202 -2.65 -17.96 3.24
CA MET A 202 -3.30 -18.86 2.27
C MET A 202 -4.69 -18.37 1.86
N ASP A 203 -5.48 -17.86 2.81
CA ASP A 203 -6.85 -17.40 2.59
C ASP A 203 -6.89 -16.13 1.75
N VAL A 204 -5.97 -15.18 1.98
CA VAL A 204 -5.85 -13.97 1.18
C VAL A 204 -5.43 -14.30 -0.25
N LEU A 205 -4.46 -15.19 -0.42
CA LEU A 205 -4.03 -15.62 -1.75
C LEU A 205 -5.16 -16.34 -2.49
N GLU A 206 -5.94 -17.18 -1.80
CA GLU A 206 -7.11 -17.82 -2.38
C GLU A 206 -8.17 -16.79 -2.83
N ARG A 207 -8.48 -15.79 -1.99
CA ARG A 207 -9.41 -14.70 -2.33
C ARG A 207 -8.94 -13.91 -3.55
N ALA A 208 -7.67 -13.49 -3.59
CA ALA A 208 -7.11 -12.73 -4.70
C ALA A 208 -7.28 -13.47 -6.04
N MET A 209 -7.20 -14.80 -6.02
CA MET A 209 -7.35 -15.67 -7.19
C MET A 209 -8.78 -16.17 -7.44
N ASN A 210 -9.77 -15.75 -6.66
CA ASN A 210 -11.13 -16.30 -6.70
C ASN A 210 -12.04 -15.57 -7.71
N ALA A 211 -12.33 -16.23 -8.83
CA ALA A 211 -13.20 -15.71 -9.88
C ALA A 211 -14.68 -15.52 -9.47
N ARG A 212 -15.11 -16.05 -8.32
CA ARG A 212 -16.46 -15.80 -7.76
C ARG A 212 -16.56 -14.42 -7.11
N LEU A 213 -15.43 -13.76 -6.84
CA LEU A 213 -15.42 -12.41 -6.27
C LEU A 213 -15.58 -11.33 -7.34
N TYR A 214 -14.98 -11.51 -8.51
CA TYR A 214 -15.19 -10.67 -9.69
C TYR A 214 -14.81 -11.42 -10.98
N PRO A 215 -15.50 -11.16 -12.10
CA PRO A 215 -15.28 -11.84 -13.37
C PRO A 215 -14.01 -11.35 -14.08
N GLY A 216 -13.62 -12.06 -15.14
CA GLY A 216 -12.44 -11.72 -15.96
C GLY A 216 -11.13 -12.22 -15.35
N PRO A 217 -10.02 -12.29 -16.09
CA PRO A 217 -8.78 -12.89 -15.62
C PRO A 217 -8.11 -12.08 -14.49
N ARG A 218 -7.24 -12.73 -13.69
CA ARG A 218 -6.42 -12.08 -12.65
C ARG A 218 -5.06 -12.75 -12.51
N ASP A 219 -4.02 -11.97 -12.25
CA ASP A 219 -2.66 -12.44 -12.03
C ASP A 219 -2.15 -11.89 -10.68
N VAL A 220 -1.31 -12.66 -10.01
CA VAL A 220 -0.69 -12.27 -8.73
C VAL A 220 0.83 -12.41 -8.86
N TYR A 221 1.56 -11.36 -8.50
CA TYR A 221 3.01 -11.29 -8.55
C TYR A 221 3.53 -11.12 -7.12
N ALA A 222 4.54 -11.90 -6.75
CA ALA A 222 5.16 -11.86 -5.44
C ALA A 222 6.65 -11.52 -5.55
N THR A 223 7.18 -10.77 -4.58
CA THR A 223 8.56 -10.29 -4.59
C THR A 223 9.59 -11.34 -4.17
N ALA A 224 9.28 -12.19 -3.19
CA ALA A 224 10.16 -13.26 -2.71
C ALA A 224 9.39 -14.30 -1.88
N ILE A 225 8.74 -15.27 -2.54
CA ILE A 225 8.03 -16.36 -1.85
C ILE A 225 9.04 -17.21 -1.07
N HIS A 226 8.83 -17.30 0.24
CA HIS A 226 9.67 -18.12 1.10
C HIS A 226 9.47 -19.62 0.78
N PRO A 227 10.54 -20.46 0.78
CA PRO A 227 10.41 -21.89 0.46
C PRO A 227 9.40 -22.65 1.34
N ALA A 228 9.32 -22.31 2.63
CA ALA A 228 8.32 -22.90 3.53
C ALA A 228 6.87 -22.55 3.14
N THR A 229 6.64 -21.35 2.60
CA THR A 229 5.33 -20.94 2.09
C THR A 229 4.97 -21.76 0.85
N ASP A 230 5.90 -21.92 -0.10
CA ASP A 230 5.66 -22.77 -1.27
C ASP A 230 5.37 -24.22 -0.87
N LEU A 231 6.14 -24.79 0.05
CA LEU A 231 5.90 -26.15 0.56
C LEU A 231 4.49 -26.30 1.15
N ALA A 232 4.03 -25.33 1.94
CA ALA A 232 2.75 -25.40 2.64
C ALA A 232 1.53 -25.14 1.73
N MET A 233 1.68 -24.29 0.70
CA MET A 233 0.56 -23.89 -0.15
C MET A 233 0.87 -23.92 -1.65
N HIS A 234 1.68 -24.89 -2.08
CA HIS A 234 2.16 -25.05 -3.46
C HIS A 234 1.04 -24.92 -4.50
N ARG A 235 -0.16 -25.49 -4.22
CA ARG A 235 -1.34 -25.40 -5.09
C ARG A 235 -1.69 -23.95 -5.48
N LEU A 236 -1.49 -22.99 -4.57
CA LEU A 236 -1.74 -21.57 -4.82
C LEU A 236 -0.49 -20.88 -5.36
N VAL A 237 0.69 -21.12 -4.77
CA VAL A 237 1.96 -20.52 -5.23
C VAL A 237 2.28 -20.89 -6.67
N ALA A 238 1.93 -22.11 -7.09
CA ALA A 238 2.08 -22.59 -8.45
C ALA A 238 1.35 -21.73 -9.50
N ARG A 239 0.33 -20.98 -9.08
CA ARG A 239 -0.53 -20.15 -9.93
C ARG A 239 -0.09 -18.68 -9.97
N LEU A 240 0.95 -18.30 -9.22
CA LEU A 240 1.50 -16.94 -9.28
C LEU A 240 2.12 -16.69 -10.67
N ALA A 241 1.94 -15.46 -11.17
CA ALA A 241 2.60 -15.01 -12.39
C ALA A 241 4.10 -14.77 -12.18
N SER A 242 4.50 -14.38 -10.97
CA SER A 242 5.88 -14.44 -10.49
C SER A 242 5.94 -14.74 -9.01
N ARG A 243 7.01 -15.42 -8.59
CA ARG A 243 7.26 -15.82 -7.19
C ARG A 243 8.46 -15.07 -6.58
N ASP A 244 9.24 -14.40 -7.40
CA ASP A 244 10.49 -13.73 -7.02
C ASP A 244 10.80 -12.59 -7.99
N GLY A 245 11.60 -11.62 -7.55
CA GLY A 245 12.07 -10.48 -8.35
C GLY A 245 11.43 -9.13 -8.02
N HIS A 246 11.98 -8.06 -8.61
CA HIS A 246 11.36 -6.74 -8.54
C HIS A 246 10.22 -6.64 -9.55
N ILE A 247 9.09 -6.06 -9.12
CA ILE A 247 7.86 -6.01 -9.93
C ILE A 247 7.64 -4.57 -10.40
N LEU A 248 7.75 -4.35 -11.71
CA LEU A 248 7.55 -3.06 -12.34
C LEU A 248 6.19 -3.03 -13.04
N CYS A 249 5.37 -2.02 -12.72
CA CYS A 249 4.17 -1.70 -13.48
C CYS A 249 4.50 -0.57 -14.47
N ARG A 250 4.66 -0.91 -15.75
CA ARG A 250 4.93 0.07 -16.80
C ARG A 250 3.63 0.52 -17.44
N VAL A 251 3.28 1.79 -17.28
CA VAL A 251 2.09 2.40 -17.87
C VAL A 251 2.48 3.26 -19.07
N SER A 252 1.83 3.07 -20.22
CA SER A 252 2.09 3.77 -21.48
C SER A 252 0.86 4.51 -21.99
N ASP A 253 1.02 5.24 -23.08
CA ASP A 253 -0.07 5.80 -23.89
C ASP A 253 -1.05 6.68 -23.12
N ARG A 254 -0.50 7.56 -22.26
CA ARG A 254 -1.29 8.41 -21.35
C ARG A 254 -2.26 7.61 -20.50
N GLY A 255 -1.82 6.44 -20.05
CA GLY A 255 -2.61 5.56 -19.20
C GLY A 255 -3.54 4.61 -19.92
N ARG A 256 -3.54 4.54 -21.26
CA ARG A 256 -4.43 3.64 -22.00
C ARG A 256 -3.93 2.21 -22.09
N ALA A 257 -2.68 1.96 -21.73
CA ALA A 257 -2.14 0.62 -21.66
C ALA A 257 -1.12 0.48 -20.54
N TYR A 258 -0.97 -0.74 -20.04
CA TYR A 258 0.06 -1.07 -19.05
C TYR A 258 0.53 -2.51 -19.22
N ARG A 259 1.69 -2.84 -18.64
CA ARG A 259 2.18 -4.21 -18.53
C ARG A 259 2.97 -4.39 -17.24
N MET A 260 3.00 -5.62 -16.74
CA MET A 260 3.85 -6.02 -15.63
C MET A 260 5.18 -6.55 -16.15
N ILE A 261 6.29 -6.15 -15.54
CA ILE A 261 7.64 -6.61 -15.85
C ILE A 261 8.23 -7.10 -14.54
N VAL A 262 8.96 -8.22 -14.58
CA VAL A 262 9.72 -8.71 -13.43
C VAL A 262 11.19 -8.68 -13.78
N THR A 263 12.00 -8.05 -12.95
CA THR A 263 13.45 -8.11 -13.02
C THR A 263 14.01 -8.97 -11.90
N ASP A 264 15.21 -9.47 -12.13
CA ASP A 264 16.03 -10.13 -11.13
C ASP A 264 16.31 -9.19 -9.95
N ASN A 265 16.41 -9.75 -8.75
CA ASN A 265 16.63 -9.02 -7.50
C ASN A 265 17.88 -9.51 -6.75
N ARG A 266 18.74 -10.29 -7.41
CA ARG A 266 19.95 -10.89 -6.83
C ARG A 266 21.21 -10.06 -7.02
N ASP A 267 21.17 -9.10 -7.93
CA ASP A 267 22.24 -8.17 -8.26
C ASP A 267 21.64 -6.87 -8.84
N GLU A 268 22.50 -5.92 -9.18
CA GLU A 268 22.14 -4.61 -9.74
C GLU A 268 22.10 -4.60 -11.29
N GLU A 269 22.15 -5.77 -11.95
CA GLU A 269 22.13 -5.82 -13.43
C GLU A 269 20.73 -5.59 -14.02
N ASP A 270 19.69 -5.52 -13.17
CA ASP A 270 18.28 -5.28 -13.55
C ASP A 270 17.77 -6.23 -14.65
N ARG A 271 18.30 -7.47 -14.68
CA ARG A 271 17.99 -8.43 -15.73
C ARG A 271 16.49 -8.74 -15.78
N VAL A 272 15.87 -8.53 -16.93
CA VAL A 272 14.44 -8.82 -17.13
C VAL A 272 14.19 -10.33 -17.16
N LEU A 273 13.38 -10.83 -16.23
CA LEU A 273 12.98 -12.23 -16.12
C LEU A 273 11.64 -12.52 -16.81
N LEU A 274 10.71 -11.56 -16.74
CA LEU A 274 9.38 -11.69 -17.32
C LEU A 274 8.90 -10.37 -17.89
N VAL A 275 8.31 -10.42 -19.08
CA VAL A 275 7.54 -9.33 -19.68
C VAL A 275 6.12 -9.82 -19.88
N GLY A 276 5.21 -9.32 -19.06
CA GLY A 276 3.78 -9.61 -19.19
C GLY A 276 3.18 -9.00 -20.46
N PRO A 277 1.99 -9.46 -20.87
CA PRO A 277 1.31 -8.93 -22.04
C PRO A 277 0.98 -7.44 -21.85
N LEU A 278 0.96 -6.70 -22.95
CA LEU A 278 0.40 -5.34 -22.95
C LEU A 278 -1.12 -5.43 -22.77
N ARG A 279 -1.63 -4.77 -21.73
CA ARG A 279 -3.05 -4.74 -21.39
C ARG A 279 -3.61 -3.36 -21.68
N ALA A 280 -4.82 -3.31 -22.24
CA ALA A 280 -5.57 -2.07 -22.35
C ALA A 280 -6.12 -1.65 -20.98
N SER A 281 -6.04 -0.37 -20.69
CA SER A 281 -6.67 0.27 -19.53
C SER A 281 -8.00 0.87 -19.97
N ALA A 282 -9.05 0.05 -19.94
CA ALA A 282 -10.39 0.53 -20.22
C ALA A 282 -10.85 1.50 -19.11
N THR A 283 -11.66 2.49 -19.47
CA THR A 283 -12.31 3.34 -18.47
C THR A 283 -13.15 2.46 -17.55
N ILE A 284 -12.76 2.40 -16.28
CA ILE A 284 -13.53 1.71 -15.26
C ILE A 284 -14.67 2.64 -14.86
N HIS A 285 -15.88 2.36 -15.36
CA HIS A 285 -17.08 3.05 -14.91
C HIS A 285 -17.37 2.65 -13.46
N ARG A 286 -17.42 3.63 -12.55
CA ARG A 286 -18.00 3.42 -11.23
C ARG A 286 -19.45 3.03 -11.44
N HIS A 287 -19.88 1.87 -10.94
CA HIS A 287 -21.30 1.65 -10.73
C HIS A 287 -21.78 2.74 -9.78
N ALA A 288 -22.62 3.65 -10.27
CA ALA A 288 -23.35 4.58 -9.42
C ALA A 288 -24.10 3.72 -8.39
N ARG A 289 -23.81 3.95 -7.12
CA ARG A 289 -24.63 3.42 -6.02
C ARG A 289 -25.85 4.30 -5.87
#